data_AF-A0A354C2X9-F1
#
_entry.id   AF-A0A354C2X9-F1
#
_cell.length_a   1.000
_cell.length_b   1.000
_cell.length_c   1.000
_cell.angle_alpha   90.00
_cell.angle_beta   90.00
_cell.angle_gamma   90.00
#
_symmetry.space_group_name_H-M   'P 1'
#
loop_
_entity.id
_entity.type
_entity.pdbx_description
1 polymer ?
#
loop_
_entity_poly.entity_id
_entity_poly.type
_entity_poly.pdbx_seq_one_letter_code
_entity_poly.pdbx_strand_id
1 'polypeptide(L)'
;RVIEKRGHIKRSVDKMARQRNYWAVVGSGPNKASADEIRIKLSELCYKTISSDIIENKKHIDLSAEPLIIVCAAGNPETVTGDVVKDVAIFKAHKAGVVVFADEGEDRFNGIADAVIEIPRSRMPLPVILNTLAGHLWGYYAACRIDGDAQFFREFKNKLNLKMVEERKRHHSFYEMIADREFRRMIRDFSATFNERRNGGDFSVTSIKTISDLTLLLKYAVGKLPLEDFWQDFKEEDEMLSPIDLMDVTLGHAVDELSRPIDAIRHQAKTVTVGTSRKEHLPEGIIFDFLKTLNISTKSLTSNNIIAIRGLQKAVRDIRGYTLYRVANLDADGTPADTTTIAIEKRGGISLAMRSRVETSAILMGTKKTIVRTGQLYVGQGKSDEAPIVVIPVLSKKTGIESLVLIHVAFNENLSLREKIDILGDRFNDIRNLINEYNLPWDDVYLEDIPMETLIGEAVEIIAGRIKRGLDPRSQSPDA
;
A
#
# COMPACT_ATOMS: atom_id res chain seq x y z
N ARG A 1 1.84 -5.13 44.48
CA ARG A 1 3.27 -4.75 44.64
C ARG A 1 4.00 -4.47 43.32
N VAL A 2 4.35 -5.44 42.46
CA VAL A 2 5.00 -5.13 41.15
C VAL A 2 4.14 -4.17 40.30
N ILE A 3 2.84 -4.43 40.20
CA ILE A 3 1.88 -3.59 39.46
C ILE A 3 1.78 -2.17 40.06
N GLU A 4 1.93 -2.00 41.39
CA GLU A 4 1.90 -0.67 42.02
C GLU A 4 3.09 0.18 41.55
N LYS A 5 4.23 -0.46 41.20
CA LYS A 5 5.43 0.19 40.68
C LYS A 5 5.34 0.51 39.17
N ARG A 6 4.19 0.30 38.51
CA ARG A 6 4.00 0.53 37.06
C ARG A 6 4.43 1.92 36.58
N GLY A 7 4.26 2.96 37.40
CA GLY A 7 4.73 4.31 37.06
C GLY A 7 6.25 4.43 36.97
N HIS A 8 6.98 3.68 37.80
CA HIS A 8 8.44 3.61 37.76
C HIS A 8 8.92 2.82 36.55
N ILE A 9 8.26 1.72 36.23
CA ILE A 9 8.50 0.93 35.01
C ILE A 9 8.29 1.79 33.76
N LYS A 10 7.18 2.55 33.69
CA LYS A 10 6.92 3.46 32.57
C LYS A 10 8.03 4.50 32.41
N ARG A 11 8.49 5.12 33.51
CA ARG A 11 9.60 6.09 33.46
C ARG A 11 10.91 5.47 32.98
N SER A 12 11.21 4.22 33.33
CA SER A 12 12.42 3.56 32.85
C SER A 12 12.35 3.29 31.34
N VAL A 13 11.18 2.90 30.83
CA VAL A 13 10.91 2.80 29.38
C VAL A 13 11.14 4.14 28.70
N ASP A 14 10.52 5.23 29.18
CA ASP A 14 10.58 6.54 28.54
C ASP A 14 12.02 7.06 28.37
N LYS A 15 12.89 6.73 29.33
CA LYS A 15 14.32 7.09 29.32
C LYS A 15 15.15 6.19 28.39
N MET A 16 14.88 4.88 28.40
CA MET A 16 15.77 3.88 27.79
C MET A 16 15.37 3.48 26.37
N ALA A 17 14.08 3.34 26.08
CA ALA A 17 13.59 2.80 24.81
C ALA A 17 13.89 3.72 23.60
N ARG A 18 14.06 5.02 23.83
CA ARG A 18 14.40 6.03 22.81
C ARG A 18 15.87 5.91 22.35
N GLN A 19 16.77 5.67 23.29
CA GLN A 19 18.20 5.89 23.06
C GLN A 19 18.88 4.72 22.36
N ARG A 20 18.27 3.53 22.34
CA ARG A 20 18.93 2.28 21.98
C ARG A 20 18.17 1.52 20.90
N ASN A 21 18.86 1.21 19.81
CA ASN A 21 18.28 0.47 18.68
C ASN A 21 18.27 -1.05 18.91
N TYR A 22 19.29 -1.58 19.58
CA TYR A 22 19.48 -3.00 19.87
C TYR A 22 19.12 -3.32 21.31
N TRP A 23 18.27 -4.32 21.52
CA TRP A 23 17.82 -4.70 22.85
C TRP A 23 18.18 -6.17 23.15
N ALA A 24 18.47 -6.46 24.41
CA ALA A 24 18.74 -7.79 24.93
C ALA A 24 18.06 -7.99 26.27
N VAL A 25 17.67 -9.23 26.57
CA VAL A 25 17.17 -9.62 27.89
C VAL A 25 18.06 -10.73 28.43
N VAL A 26 18.59 -10.56 29.63
CA VAL A 26 19.53 -11.50 30.22
C VAL A 26 19.02 -12.07 31.53
N GLY A 27 19.27 -13.35 31.75
CA GLY A 27 18.91 -14.07 32.97
C GLY A 27 19.77 -15.32 33.12
N SER A 28 20.13 -15.65 34.36
CA SER A 28 20.93 -16.84 34.67
C SER A 28 20.14 -17.84 35.49
N GLY A 29 20.50 -19.13 35.39
CA GLY A 29 19.78 -20.21 36.05
C GLY A 29 18.27 -20.18 35.72
N PRO A 30 17.38 -20.31 36.72
CA PRO A 30 15.93 -20.25 36.51
C PRO A 30 15.43 -18.94 35.90
N ASN A 31 16.11 -17.80 36.13
CA ASN A 31 15.73 -16.52 35.56
C ASN A 31 16.01 -16.42 34.05
N LYS A 32 16.75 -17.38 33.46
CA LYS A 32 16.86 -17.50 32.01
C LYS A 32 15.49 -17.74 31.36
N ALA A 33 14.62 -18.52 32.01
CA ALA A 33 13.26 -18.74 31.54
C ALA A 33 12.44 -17.43 31.53
N SER A 34 12.61 -16.57 32.54
CA SER A 34 12.02 -15.24 32.53
C SER A 34 12.55 -14.39 31.38
N ALA A 35 13.86 -14.40 31.16
CA ALA A 35 14.49 -13.64 30.08
C ALA A 35 13.98 -14.07 28.70
N ASP A 36 13.82 -15.37 28.46
CA ASP A 36 13.27 -15.91 27.21
C ASP A 36 11.82 -15.48 26.98
N GLU A 37 10.97 -15.60 28.01
CA GLU A 37 9.56 -15.19 27.92
C GLU A 37 9.41 -13.68 27.71
N ILE A 38 10.19 -12.87 28.44
CA ILE A 38 10.19 -11.41 28.26
C ILE A 38 10.66 -11.06 26.84
N ARG A 39 11.69 -11.73 26.33
CA ARG A 39 12.17 -11.53 24.96
C ARG A 39 11.07 -11.82 23.94
N ILE A 40 10.33 -12.93 24.10
CA ILE A 40 9.19 -13.26 23.23
C ILE A 40 8.17 -12.12 23.24
N LYS A 41 7.76 -11.66 24.42
CA LYS A 41 6.74 -10.60 24.54
C LYS A 41 7.21 -9.25 24.03
N LEU A 42 8.47 -8.88 24.27
CA LEU A 42 9.01 -7.64 23.73
C LEU A 42 9.09 -7.68 22.20
N SER A 43 9.52 -8.79 21.61
CA SER A 43 9.54 -8.93 20.15
C SER A 43 8.14 -8.89 19.55
N GLU A 44 7.17 -9.54 20.19
CA GLU A 44 5.77 -9.53 19.77
C GLU A 44 5.14 -8.13 19.87
N LEU A 45 5.36 -7.41 20.97
CA LEU A 45 4.72 -6.12 21.22
C LEU A 45 5.44 -4.93 20.57
N CYS A 46 6.76 -4.99 20.41
CA CYS A 46 7.56 -3.86 19.92
C CYS A 46 7.99 -4.02 18.46
N TYR A 47 7.80 -5.20 17.86
CA TYR A 47 8.28 -5.56 16.51
C TYR A 47 9.79 -5.33 16.34
N LYS A 48 10.56 -5.65 17.38
CA LYS A 48 12.03 -5.60 17.38
C LYS A 48 12.60 -7.00 17.50
N THR A 49 13.71 -7.24 16.81
CA THR A 49 14.58 -8.40 17.09
C THR A 49 15.31 -8.15 18.39
N ILE A 50 15.19 -9.08 19.34
CA ILE A 50 15.72 -8.95 20.70
C ILE A 50 16.43 -10.25 21.05
N SER A 51 17.67 -10.16 21.52
CA SER A 51 18.42 -11.35 21.97
C SER A 51 18.00 -11.75 23.39
N SER A 52 18.11 -13.04 23.70
CA SER A 52 18.05 -13.50 25.09
C SER A 52 19.27 -14.32 25.42
N ASP A 53 20.08 -13.81 26.33
CA ASP A 53 21.39 -14.35 26.65
C ASP A 53 21.47 -14.73 28.14
N ILE A 54 22.46 -15.55 28.47
CA ILE A 54 22.85 -15.80 29.86
C ILE A 54 23.67 -14.59 30.34
N ILE A 55 23.50 -14.16 31.61
CA ILE A 55 24.10 -12.91 32.11
C ILE A 55 25.63 -12.95 31.95
N GLU A 56 26.27 -14.03 32.40
CA GLU A 56 27.73 -14.13 32.42
C GLU A 56 28.33 -14.15 31.00
N ASN A 57 27.56 -14.63 30.02
CA ASN A 57 27.97 -14.73 28.63
C ASN A 57 27.80 -13.42 27.87
N LYS A 58 26.90 -12.52 28.30
CA LYS A 58 26.54 -11.33 27.53
C LYS A 58 27.73 -10.40 27.27
N LYS A 59 28.74 -10.40 28.14
CA LYS A 59 29.99 -9.63 27.93
C LYS A 59 30.79 -10.07 26.70
N HIS A 60 30.52 -11.26 26.17
CA HIS A 60 31.14 -11.79 24.95
C HIS A 60 30.23 -11.67 23.71
N ILE A 61 29.03 -11.12 23.84
CA ILE A 61 28.00 -11.12 22.79
C ILE A 61 27.47 -9.69 22.59
N ASP A 62 27.77 -9.09 21.45
CA ASP A 62 27.17 -7.83 20.96
C ASP A 62 27.15 -6.65 21.94
N LEU A 63 28.11 -6.59 22.87
CA LEU A 63 28.20 -5.47 23.82
C LEU A 63 28.69 -4.18 23.14
N SER A 64 29.43 -4.30 22.03
CA SER A 64 29.87 -3.19 21.18
C SER A 64 28.73 -2.48 20.44
N ALA A 65 27.56 -3.10 20.34
CA ALA A 65 26.36 -2.47 19.77
C ALA A 65 25.70 -1.44 20.71
N GLU A 66 26.30 -1.23 21.89
CA GLU A 66 25.77 -0.42 23.01
C GLU A 66 24.27 -0.70 23.26
N PRO A 67 23.86 -1.95 23.52
CA PRO A 67 22.44 -2.30 23.57
C PRO A 67 21.74 -1.78 24.82
N LEU A 68 20.41 -1.77 24.79
CA LEU A 68 19.59 -1.80 26.00
C LEU A 68 19.55 -3.24 26.53
N ILE A 69 19.89 -3.44 27.80
CA ILE A 69 19.92 -4.74 28.46
C ILE A 69 18.96 -4.73 29.65
N ILE A 70 17.97 -5.62 29.62
CA ILE A 70 17.09 -5.91 30.76
C ILE A 70 17.63 -7.13 31.50
N VAL A 71 17.98 -6.97 32.78
CA VAL A 71 18.64 -7.99 33.60
C VAL A 71 17.65 -8.56 34.61
N CYS A 72 17.35 -9.85 34.51
CA CYS A 72 16.49 -10.59 35.45
C CYS A 72 17.32 -11.12 36.63
N ALA A 73 17.49 -10.32 37.68
CA ALA A 73 18.36 -10.64 38.82
C ALA A 73 17.60 -11.03 40.11
N ALA A 74 16.32 -10.69 40.24
CA ALA A 74 15.56 -10.95 41.46
C ALA A 74 15.40 -12.44 41.75
N GLY A 75 15.51 -12.84 43.01
CA GLY A 75 15.46 -14.23 43.48
C GLY A 75 16.78 -15.00 43.41
N ASN A 76 17.87 -14.37 42.98
CA ASN A 76 19.19 -14.99 42.97
C ASN A 76 19.74 -15.12 44.41
N PRO A 77 20.47 -16.22 44.71
CA PRO A 77 21.25 -16.32 45.94
C PRO A 77 22.29 -15.21 46.06
N GLU A 78 22.64 -14.81 47.28
CA GLU A 78 23.56 -13.70 47.57
C GLU A 78 24.90 -13.80 46.83
N THR A 79 25.46 -15.01 46.71
CA THR A 79 26.71 -15.25 45.97
C THR A 79 26.57 -14.94 44.49
N VAL A 80 25.45 -15.36 43.87
CA VAL A 80 25.13 -15.12 42.46
C VAL A 80 24.84 -13.64 42.23
N THR A 81 24.10 -12.99 43.14
CA THR A 81 23.82 -11.55 43.07
C THR A 81 25.11 -10.73 43.02
N GLY A 82 26.11 -11.09 43.82
CA GLY A 82 27.42 -10.43 43.80
C GLY A 82 28.13 -10.51 42.45
N ASP A 83 28.00 -11.63 41.72
CA ASP A 83 28.59 -11.77 40.38
C ASP A 83 27.76 -11.01 39.32
N VAL A 84 26.43 -11.03 39.42
CA VAL A 84 25.55 -10.25 38.53
C VAL A 84 25.83 -8.74 38.68
N VAL A 85 26.11 -8.24 39.88
CA VAL A 85 26.52 -6.85 40.11
C VAL A 85 27.79 -6.50 39.31
N LYS A 86 28.78 -7.41 39.26
CA LYS A 86 30.00 -7.20 38.47
C LYS A 86 29.71 -7.19 36.97
N ASP A 87 28.90 -8.12 36.47
CA ASP A 87 28.54 -8.16 35.05
C ASP A 87 27.72 -6.94 34.62
N VAL A 88 26.80 -6.45 35.48
CA VAL A 88 26.07 -5.18 35.24
C VAL A 88 27.03 -3.99 35.14
N ALA A 89 28.03 -3.92 36.00
CA ALA A 89 29.04 -2.87 35.93
C ALA A 89 29.85 -2.95 34.62
N ILE A 90 30.17 -4.16 34.14
CA ILE A 90 30.80 -4.37 32.83
C ILE A 90 29.88 -3.86 31.71
N PHE A 91 28.60 -4.23 31.72
CA PHE A 91 27.66 -3.75 30.70
C PHE A 91 27.61 -2.22 30.66
N LYS A 92 27.56 -1.58 31.83
CA LYS A 92 27.51 -0.13 31.94
C LYS A 92 28.81 0.53 31.47
N ALA A 93 29.97 -0.06 31.76
CA ALA A 93 31.27 0.41 31.30
C ALA A 93 31.38 0.41 29.75
N HIS A 94 30.68 -0.52 29.09
CA HIS A 94 30.54 -0.57 27.63
C HIS A 94 29.38 0.27 27.09
N LYS A 95 28.91 1.27 27.87
CA LYS A 95 27.84 2.21 27.51
C LYS A 95 26.50 1.56 27.17
N ALA A 96 26.24 0.32 27.61
CA ALA A 96 24.90 -0.24 27.51
C ALA A 96 23.89 0.59 28.33
N GLY A 97 22.65 0.64 27.86
CA GLY A 97 21.53 1.05 28.71
C GLY A 97 21.15 -0.14 29.58
N VAL A 98 21.15 -0.03 30.90
CA VAL A 98 20.94 -1.20 31.78
C VAL A 98 19.75 -1.01 32.71
N VAL A 99 18.76 -1.89 32.59
CA VAL A 99 17.60 -1.96 33.49
C VAL A 99 17.68 -3.26 34.27
N VAL A 100 17.73 -3.20 35.60
CA VAL A 100 17.85 -4.39 36.45
C VAL A 100 16.54 -4.64 37.19
N PHE A 101 16.04 -5.87 37.13
CA PHE A 101 14.99 -6.36 38.00
C PHE A 101 15.66 -7.02 39.19
N ALA A 102 15.63 -6.36 40.34
CA ALA A 102 16.34 -6.79 41.55
C ALA A 102 15.36 -6.99 42.71
N ASP A 103 15.73 -7.80 43.69
CA ASP A 103 14.94 -7.94 44.91
C ASP A 103 14.80 -6.59 45.64
N GLU A 104 13.65 -6.36 46.29
CA GLU A 104 13.45 -5.17 47.12
C GLU A 104 14.59 -5.01 48.16
N GLY A 105 15.10 -3.78 48.29
CA GLY A 105 16.23 -3.46 49.17
C GLY A 105 17.59 -3.94 48.68
N GLU A 106 17.71 -4.36 47.42
CA GLU A 106 19.00 -4.60 46.76
C GLU A 106 19.54 -3.32 46.12
N ASP A 107 20.35 -2.57 46.87
CA ASP A 107 20.81 -1.24 46.48
C ASP A 107 22.12 -1.24 45.67
N ARG A 108 22.81 -2.38 45.55
CA ARG A 108 24.13 -2.45 44.87
C ARG A 108 24.05 -2.08 43.39
N PHE A 109 22.87 -2.15 42.77
CA PHE A 109 22.67 -1.77 41.38
C PHE A 109 22.44 -0.27 41.15
N ASN A 110 22.08 0.51 42.18
CA ASN A 110 21.62 1.91 42.02
C ASN A 110 22.66 2.84 41.39
N GLY A 111 23.96 2.54 41.55
CA GLY A 111 25.06 3.32 40.95
C GLY A 111 25.58 2.81 39.61
N ILE A 112 25.14 1.63 39.17
CA ILE A 112 25.69 0.93 38.00
C ILE A 112 24.63 0.56 36.95
N ALA A 113 23.34 0.77 37.25
CA ALA A 113 22.23 0.59 36.31
C ALA A 113 21.55 1.94 36.02
N ASP A 114 20.93 2.07 34.84
CA ASP A 114 20.15 3.26 34.48
C ASP A 114 18.77 3.30 35.14
N ALA A 115 18.25 2.13 35.52
CA ALA A 115 17.06 1.96 36.31
C ALA A 115 17.10 0.61 37.05
N VAL A 116 16.66 0.62 38.31
CA VAL A 116 16.39 -0.60 39.10
C VAL A 116 14.89 -0.69 39.33
N ILE A 117 14.29 -1.82 38.94
CA ILE A 117 12.90 -2.16 39.20
C ILE A 117 12.89 -3.18 40.32
N GLU A 118 12.40 -2.77 41.47
CA GLU A 118 12.33 -3.63 42.64
C GLU A 118 11.21 -4.66 42.50
N ILE A 119 11.57 -5.92 42.75
CA ILE A 119 10.71 -7.08 42.76
C ILE A 119 10.55 -7.57 44.20
N PRO A 120 9.33 -7.85 44.68
CA PRO A 120 9.12 -8.36 46.03
C PRO A 120 9.90 -9.65 46.28
N ARG A 121 10.67 -9.66 47.38
CA ARG A 121 11.41 -10.84 47.83
C ARG A 121 10.45 -12.03 48.00
N SER A 122 10.79 -13.15 47.38
CA SER A 122 9.99 -14.36 47.44
C SER A 122 10.84 -15.62 47.28
N ARG A 123 10.30 -16.77 47.67
CA ARG A 123 10.98 -18.06 47.49
C ARG A 123 10.74 -18.61 46.09
N MET A 124 11.73 -19.33 45.57
CA MET A 124 11.61 -20.04 44.30
C MET A 124 10.38 -20.97 44.27
N PRO A 125 9.65 -21.05 43.14
CA PRO A 125 9.95 -20.45 41.83
C PRO A 125 9.34 -19.05 41.60
N LEU A 126 8.73 -18.42 42.61
CA LEU A 126 7.95 -17.19 42.43
C LEU A 126 8.74 -16.01 41.81
N PRO A 127 10.04 -15.79 42.11
CA PRO A 127 10.82 -14.74 41.46
C PRO A 127 10.87 -14.85 39.93
N VAL A 128 10.86 -16.07 39.38
CA VAL A 128 10.82 -16.29 37.92
C VAL A 128 9.56 -15.65 37.32
N ILE A 129 8.41 -15.88 37.96
CA ILE A 129 7.11 -15.34 37.53
C ILE A 129 7.10 -13.81 37.70
N LEU A 130 7.65 -13.29 38.80
CA LEU A 130 7.64 -11.85 39.08
C LEU A 130 8.60 -11.07 38.16
N ASN A 131 9.77 -11.61 37.83
CA ASN A 131 10.65 -11.05 36.79
C ASN A 131 9.90 -10.96 35.45
N THR A 132 9.23 -12.06 35.05
CA THR A 132 8.43 -12.10 33.83
C THR A 132 7.34 -11.04 33.82
N LEU A 133 6.57 -10.91 34.90
CA LEU A 133 5.52 -9.90 35.04
C LEU A 133 6.07 -8.48 34.89
N ALA A 134 7.21 -8.17 35.53
CA ALA A 134 7.85 -6.87 35.40
C ALA A 134 8.30 -6.60 33.96
N GLY A 135 8.86 -7.59 33.28
CA GLY A 135 9.25 -7.47 31.87
C GLY A 135 8.07 -7.35 30.91
N HIS A 136 6.96 -8.03 31.18
CA HIS A 136 5.71 -7.86 30.42
C HIS A 136 5.16 -6.44 30.56
N LEU A 137 5.13 -5.90 31.77
CA LEU A 137 4.71 -4.50 32.00
C LEU A 137 5.67 -3.52 31.33
N TRP A 138 6.97 -3.77 31.39
CA TRP A 138 7.97 -2.96 30.68
C TRP A 138 7.71 -2.99 29.17
N GLY A 139 7.46 -4.17 28.60
CA GLY A 139 7.15 -4.33 27.18
C GLY A 139 5.84 -3.70 26.75
N TYR A 140 4.82 -3.76 27.57
CA TYR A 140 3.56 -3.04 27.36
C TYR A 140 3.81 -1.53 27.23
N TYR A 141 4.50 -0.93 28.21
CA TYR A 141 4.79 0.51 28.17
C TYR A 141 5.73 0.89 27.02
N ALA A 142 6.67 0.02 26.66
CA ALA A 142 7.55 0.21 25.50
C ALA A 142 6.74 0.24 24.19
N ALA A 143 5.79 -0.69 24.02
CA ALA A 143 4.88 -0.66 22.89
C ALA A 143 4.02 0.61 22.88
N CYS A 144 3.43 1.01 24.02
CA CYS A 144 2.65 2.26 24.12
C CYS A 144 3.47 3.47 23.70
N ARG A 145 4.74 3.51 24.10
CA ARG A 145 5.65 4.60 23.73
C ARG A 145 5.90 4.63 22.23
N ILE A 146 6.13 3.47 21.61
CA ILE A 146 6.34 3.36 20.15
C ILE A 146 5.06 3.76 19.39
N ASP A 147 3.89 3.29 19.83
CA ASP A 147 2.61 3.68 19.21
C ASP A 147 2.31 5.18 19.36
N GLY A 148 2.75 5.80 20.46
CA GLY A 148 2.70 7.25 20.65
C GLY A 148 3.48 8.04 19.57
N ASP A 149 4.55 7.46 19.01
CA ASP A 149 5.24 8.05 17.85
C ASP A 149 4.41 7.89 16.56
N ALA A 150 3.69 6.78 16.39
CA ALA A 150 2.75 6.60 15.28
C ALA A 150 1.62 7.64 15.34
N GLN A 151 1.09 7.90 16.54
CA GLN A 151 0.03 8.88 16.75
C GLN A 151 0.46 10.29 16.32
N PHE A 152 1.71 10.67 16.57
CA PHE A 152 2.26 11.96 16.12
C PHE A 152 2.21 12.11 14.58
N PHE A 153 2.62 11.07 13.84
CA PHE A 153 2.52 11.09 12.37
C PHE A 153 1.07 11.04 11.89
N ARG A 154 0.21 10.25 12.54
CA ARG A 154 -1.21 10.09 12.20
C ARG A 154 -1.97 11.42 12.33
N GLU A 155 -1.72 12.17 13.40
CA GLU A 155 -2.33 13.49 13.60
C GLU A 155 -1.92 14.49 12.51
N PHE A 156 -0.63 14.51 12.15
CA PHE A 156 -0.17 15.39 11.09
C PHE A 156 -0.70 14.96 9.72
N LYS A 157 -0.67 13.66 9.41
CA LYS A 157 -1.23 13.09 8.18
C LYS A 157 -2.71 13.44 8.02
N ASN A 158 -3.50 13.38 9.08
CA ASN A 158 -4.91 13.79 9.03
C ASN A 158 -5.08 15.28 8.72
N LYS A 159 -4.26 16.15 9.33
CA LYS A 159 -4.26 17.60 9.04
C LYS A 159 -3.84 17.88 7.59
N LEU A 160 -2.82 17.17 7.10
CA LEU A 160 -2.35 17.27 5.71
C LEU A 160 -3.47 16.89 4.74
N ASN A 161 -4.11 15.74 4.95
CA ASN A 161 -5.19 15.26 4.09
C ASN A 161 -6.40 16.20 4.05
N LEU A 162 -6.82 16.74 5.20
CA LEU A 162 -7.90 17.74 5.24
C LEU A 162 -7.57 18.96 4.38
N LYS A 163 -6.33 19.49 4.52
CA LYS A 163 -5.88 20.63 3.73
C LYS A 163 -5.79 20.29 2.24
N MET A 164 -5.27 19.11 1.88
CA MET A 164 -5.22 18.67 0.47
C MET A 164 -6.62 18.56 -0.16
N VAL A 165 -7.62 18.07 0.58
CA VAL A 165 -9.01 17.99 0.10
C VAL A 165 -9.61 19.39 -0.10
N GLU A 166 -9.35 20.34 0.79
CA GLU A 166 -9.79 21.73 0.64
C GLU A 166 -9.20 22.41 -0.60
N GLU A 167 -7.89 22.24 -0.81
CA GLU A 167 -7.20 22.85 -1.96
C GLU A 167 -7.60 22.20 -3.29
N ARG A 168 -7.87 20.87 -3.31
CA ARG A 168 -8.44 20.20 -4.50
C ARG A 168 -9.82 20.73 -4.86
N LYS A 169 -10.67 21.06 -3.87
CA LYS A 169 -11.98 21.72 -4.12
C LYS A 169 -11.84 23.12 -4.72
N ARG A 170 -10.72 23.79 -4.45
CA ARG A 170 -10.39 25.12 -5.00
C ARG A 170 -9.67 25.06 -6.35
N HIS A 171 -9.43 23.86 -6.88
CA HIS A 171 -8.65 23.61 -8.11
C HIS A 171 -7.24 24.20 -8.07
N HIS A 172 -6.65 24.36 -6.89
CA HIS A 172 -5.29 24.87 -6.78
C HIS A 172 -4.28 23.81 -7.26
N SER A 173 -3.31 24.28 -8.03
CA SER A 173 -2.14 23.51 -8.41
C SER A 173 -1.22 23.26 -7.20
N PHE A 174 -0.35 22.27 -7.34
CA PHE A 174 0.72 22.02 -6.37
C PHE A 174 1.57 23.26 -6.07
N TYR A 175 1.89 24.06 -7.10
CA TYR A 175 2.69 25.29 -6.95
C TYR A 175 1.96 26.34 -6.10
N GLU A 176 0.64 26.46 -6.24
CA GLU A 176 -0.18 27.36 -5.42
C GLU A 176 -0.28 26.86 -3.98
N MET A 177 -0.35 25.55 -3.76
CA MET A 177 -0.33 24.95 -2.42
C MET A 177 1.01 25.20 -1.71
N ILE A 178 2.14 25.03 -2.41
CA ILE A 178 3.45 25.38 -1.86
C ILE A 178 3.56 26.88 -1.63
N ALA A 179 2.92 27.74 -2.41
CA ALA A 179 2.92 29.18 -2.18
C ALA A 179 2.05 29.62 -0.99
N ASP A 180 1.07 28.81 -0.58
CA ASP A 180 0.15 29.12 0.50
C ASP A 180 0.87 29.30 1.86
N ARG A 181 0.59 30.44 2.51
CA ARG A 181 1.25 30.82 3.77
C ARG A 181 0.83 29.92 4.92
N GLU A 182 -0.44 29.51 4.96
CA GLU A 182 -0.97 28.67 6.02
C GLU A 182 -0.46 27.24 5.92
N PHE A 183 -0.45 26.67 4.71
CA PHE A 183 0.16 25.39 4.41
C PHE A 183 1.63 25.37 4.82
N ARG A 184 2.44 26.34 4.36
CA ARG A 184 3.85 26.43 4.75
C ARG A 184 4.04 26.54 6.27
N ARG A 185 3.16 27.25 6.98
CA ARG A 185 3.22 27.33 8.46
C ARG A 185 2.97 25.96 9.08
N MET A 186 1.92 25.26 8.65
CA MET A 186 1.61 23.91 9.13
C MET A 186 2.79 22.94 8.95
N ILE A 187 3.40 22.91 7.75
CA ILE A 187 4.56 22.04 7.49
C ILE A 187 5.78 22.45 8.32
N ARG A 188 6.04 23.76 8.49
CA ARG A 188 7.17 24.25 9.31
C ARG A 188 7.01 23.88 10.78
N ASP A 189 5.83 24.06 11.35
CA ASP A 189 5.55 23.76 12.75
C ASP A 189 5.75 22.26 13.02
N PHE A 190 5.20 21.41 12.13
CA PHE A 190 5.45 19.98 12.19
C PHE A 190 6.93 19.63 12.02
N SER A 191 7.61 20.22 11.04
CA SER A 191 9.04 19.98 10.79
C SER A 191 9.91 20.37 11.99
N ALA A 192 9.58 21.44 12.71
CA ALA A 192 10.28 21.84 13.92
C ALA A 192 10.13 20.78 15.02
N THR A 193 8.88 20.38 15.34
CA THR A 193 8.62 19.34 16.34
C THR A 193 9.18 17.98 15.95
N PHE A 194 9.09 17.61 14.67
CA PHE A 194 9.68 16.38 14.15
C PHE A 194 11.19 16.35 14.35
N ASN A 195 11.90 17.43 14.01
CA ASN A 195 13.35 17.51 14.18
C ASN A 195 13.75 17.52 15.67
N GLU A 196 13.01 18.21 16.53
CA GLU A 196 13.23 18.19 17.98
C GLU A 196 13.12 16.76 18.53
N ARG A 197 12.03 16.06 18.22
CA ARG A 197 11.81 14.67 18.64
C ARG A 197 12.88 13.72 18.10
N ARG A 198 13.21 13.82 16.82
CA ARG A 198 14.26 13.01 16.17
C ARG A 198 15.62 13.23 16.83
N ASN A 199 16.00 14.48 17.09
CA ASN A 199 17.25 14.80 17.79
C ASN A 199 17.25 14.34 19.26
N GLY A 200 16.06 14.20 19.85
CA GLY A 200 15.85 13.58 21.17
C GLY A 200 15.85 12.05 21.18
N GLY A 201 16.04 11.38 20.03
CA GLY A 201 16.08 9.93 19.91
C GLY A 201 14.70 9.26 19.76
N ASP A 202 13.65 10.01 19.45
CA ASP A 202 12.37 9.40 19.09
C ASP A 202 12.44 8.74 17.71
N PHE A 203 11.44 7.91 17.37
CA PHE A 203 11.37 7.19 16.08
C PHE A 203 12.47 6.13 15.87
N SER A 204 13.08 5.62 16.95
CA SER A 204 14.15 4.61 16.92
C SER A 204 13.76 3.25 16.31
N VAL A 205 12.46 3.04 16.06
CA VAL A 205 11.91 1.82 15.44
C VAL A 205 11.54 2.03 13.97
N THR A 206 11.47 3.29 13.52
CA THR A 206 11.19 3.61 12.12
C THR A 206 12.43 3.33 11.27
N SER A 207 12.20 2.92 10.03
CA SER A 207 13.25 2.68 9.05
C SER A 207 14.00 3.96 8.72
N ILE A 208 15.31 3.82 8.49
CA ILE A 208 16.19 4.93 8.14
C ILE A 208 15.72 5.61 6.87
N LYS A 209 15.22 4.84 5.89
CA LYS A 209 14.67 5.35 4.63
C LYS A 209 13.48 6.26 4.90
N THR A 210 12.45 5.78 5.61
CA THR A 210 11.24 6.56 5.92
C THR A 210 11.57 7.88 6.63
N ILE A 211 12.47 7.88 7.61
CA ILE A 211 12.88 9.11 8.32
C ILE A 211 13.69 10.06 7.43
N SER A 212 14.57 9.54 6.58
CA SER A 212 15.39 10.35 5.67
C SER A 212 14.53 10.98 4.58
N ASP A 213 13.64 10.19 3.99
CA ASP A 213 12.68 10.62 2.96
C ASP A 213 11.76 11.71 3.53
N LEU A 214 11.14 11.51 4.70
CA LEU A 214 10.34 12.55 5.37
C LEU A 214 11.13 13.82 5.61
N THR A 215 12.40 13.71 6.03
CA THR A 215 13.25 14.88 6.28
C THR A 215 13.40 15.72 5.01
N LEU A 216 13.65 15.09 3.86
CA LEU A 216 13.79 15.76 2.57
C LEU A 216 12.46 16.29 2.04
N LEU A 217 11.40 15.48 2.07
CA LEU A 217 10.06 15.84 1.62
C LEU A 217 9.52 17.08 2.35
N LEU A 218 9.79 17.20 3.66
CA LEU A 218 9.44 18.40 4.43
C LEU A 218 10.19 19.66 3.95
N LYS A 219 11.41 19.53 3.41
CA LYS A 219 12.14 20.67 2.82
C LYS A 219 11.58 21.05 1.46
N TYR A 220 11.24 20.06 0.62
CA TYR A 220 10.58 20.27 -0.67
C TYR A 220 9.20 20.92 -0.50
N ALA A 221 8.36 20.41 0.42
CA ALA A 221 7.02 20.93 0.67
C ALA A 221 6.97 22.39 1.17
N VAL A 222 8.07 22.90 1.76
CA VAL A 222 8.18 24.31 2.19
C VAL A 222 8.89 25.18 1.13
N GLY A 223 9.37 24.58 0.04
CA GLY A 223 10.10 25.27 -1.03
C GLY A 223 11.52 25.68 -0.64
N LYS A 224 12.18 24.94 0.28
CA LYS A 224 13.58 25.17 0.65
C LYS A 224 14.59 24.52 -0.28
N LEU A 225 14.14 23.53 -1.07
CA LEU A 225 14.94 22.83 -2.06
C LEU A 225 14.33 23.07 -3.45
N PRO A 226 15.15 23.13 -4.52
CA PRO A 226 14.67 23.24 -5.89
C PRO A 226 13.84 22.02 -6.30
N LEU A 227 12.68 22.21 -6.90
CA LEU A 227 11.80 21.07 -7.28
C LEU A 227 12.42 20.20 -8.38
N GLU A 228 13.39 20.73 -9.12
CA GLU A 228 14.14 20.00 -10.14
C GLU A 228 14.96 18.85 -9.52
N ASP A 229 15.44 19.04 -8.29
CA ASP A 229 16.24 18.06 -7.56
C ASP A 229 15.38 16.92 -6.98
N PHE A 230 14.07 17.16 -6.79
CA PHE A 230 13.14 16.18 -6.23
C PHE A 230 13.15 14.85 -7.01
N TRP A 231 13.12 14.91 -8.34
CA TRP A 231 13.10 13.73 -9.21
C TRP A 231 14.43 12.95 -9.20
N GLN A 232 15.52 13.60 -8.79
CA GLN A 232 16.82 12.94 -8.62
C GLN A 232 16.90 12.23 -7.27
N ASP A 233 16.39 12.87 -6.23
CA ASP A 233 16.36 12.34 -4.86
C ASP A 233 15.38 11.17 -4.70
N PHE A 234 14.24 11.24 -5.39
CA PHE A 234 13.17 10.25 -5.33
C PHE A 234 12.98 9.57 -6.68
N LYS A 235 13.75 8.49 -6.91
CA LYS A 235 13.55 7.59 -8.06
C LYS A 235 12.42 6.61 -7.76
N GLU A 236 11.18 7.04 -7.90
CA GLU A 236 10.02 6.14 -7.84
C GLU A 236 9.45 5.89 -9.24
N GLU A 237 8.83 4.71 -9.40
CA GLU A 237 8.30 4.18 -10.67
C GLU A 237 7.11 5.00 -11.24
N ASP A 238 6.57 5.95 -10.47
CA ASP A 238 5.47 6.85 -10.84
C ASP A 238 5.95 8.32 -10.90
N GLU A 239 6.31 8.80 -12.08
CA GLU A 239 6.75 10.18 -12.37
C GLU A 239 5.65 11.26 -12.12
N MET A 240 4.49 10.89 -11.58
CA MET A 240 3.34 11.80 -11.37
C MET A 240 3.09 12.22 -9.91
N LEU A 241 3.82 11.67 -8.93
CA LEU A 241 3.61 12.05 -7.53
C LEU A 241 4.26 13.39 -7.21
N SER A 242 3.47 14.35 -6.71
CA SER A 242 4.05 15.59 -6.17
C SER A 242 4.79 15.30 -4.85
N PRO A 243 5.74 16.15 -4.43
CA PRO A 243 6.38 16.04 -3.12
C PRO A 243 5.39 15.95 -1.94
N ILE A 244 4.19 16.52 -2.08
CA ILE A 244 3.16 16.46 -1.04
C ILE A 244 2.46 15.10 -1.03
N ASP A 245 2.18 14.53 -2.21
CA ASP A 245 1.58 13.19 -2.31
C ASP A 245 2.56 12.13 -1.80
N LEU A 246 3.83 12.21 -2.19
CA LEU A 246 4.87 11.30 -1.70
C LEU A 246 5.07 11.46 -0.17
N MET A 247 4.95 12.68 0.36
CA MET A 247 4.95 12.91 1.81
C MET A 247 3.78 12.22 2.51
N ASP A 248 2.56 12.26 1.95
CA ASP A 248 1.41 11.54 2.55
C ASP A 248 1.62 10.03 2.57
N VAL A 249 2.15 9.47 1.48
CA VAL A 249 2.51 8.04 1.37
C VAL A 249 3.57 7.68 2.40
N THR A 250 4.65 8.46 2.48
CA THR A 250 5.75 8.22 3.43
C THR A 250 5.29 8.36 4.89
N LEU A 251 4.40 9.31 5.19
CA LEU A 251 3.75 9.41 6.51
C LEU A 251 2.91 8.17 6.82
N GLY A 252 2.23 7.60 5.81
CA GLY A 252 1.52 6.34 5.93
C GLY A 252 2.44 5.19 6.33
N HIS A 253 3.57 5.03 5.64
CA HIS A 253 4.59 4.03 5.99
C HIS A 253 5.13 4.22 7.41
N ALA A 254 5.41 5.47 7.82
CA ALA A 254 5.85 5.75 9.19
C ALA A 254 4.80 5.32 10.24
N VAL A 255 3.51 5.59 9.98
CA VAL A 255 2.41 5.17 10.85
C VAL A 255 2.34 3.64 10.92
N ASP A 256 2.44 2.94 9.79
CA ASP A 256 2.36 1.48 9.74
C ASP A 256 3.53 0.80 10.47
N GLU A 257 4.76 1.32 10.30
CA GLU A 257 5.96 0.81 10.97
C GLU A 257 5.92 1.00 12.51
N LEU A 258 5.27 2.06 12.99
CA LEU A 258 5.24 2.43 14.41
C LEU A 258 3.97 1.99 15.15
N SER A 259 2.87 1.75 14.45
CA SER A 259 1.61 1.38 15.10
C SER A 259 1.76 0.06 15.85
N ARG A 260 1.29 -0.01 17.09
CA ARG A 260 1.28 -1.24 17.90
C ARG A 260 -0.14 -1.61 18.29
N PRO A 261 -0.61 -2.84 18.02
CA PRO A 261 -1.95 -3.29 18.37
C PRO A 261 -2.04 -3.64 19.87
N ILE A 262 -1.86 -2.64 20.74
CA ILE A 262 -1.78 -2.83 22.20
C ILE A 262 -3.16 -3.11 22.80
N ASP A 263 -4.18 -2.38 22.31
CA ASP A 263 -5.58 -2.52 22.73
C ASP A 263 -6.42 -3.33 21.75
N ALA A 264 -5.84 -3.73 20.62
CA ALA A 264 -6.51 -4.60 19.67
C ALA A 264 -6.28 -6.05 20.09
N ILE A 265 -7.35 -6.73 20.54
CA ILE A 265 -7.40 -8.20 20.62
C ILE A 265 -7.31 -8.76 19.19
N ARG A 266 -6.14 -8.71 18.56
CA ARG A 266 -5.87 -9.36 17.26
C ARG A 266 -5.09 -10.67 17.41
N HIS A 267 -4.49 -10.92 18.59
CA HIS A 267 -3.52 -12.00 18.78
C HIS A 267 -3.68 -12.78 20.10
N GLN A 268 -4.90 -13.16 20.48
CA GLN A 268 -5.09 -14.30 21.39
C GLN A 268 -5.33 -15.55 20.52
N ALA A 269 -4.34 -16.46 20.53
CA ALA A 269 -4.29 -17.73 19.81
C ALA A 269 -4.31 -17.66 18.26
N LYS A 270 -3.17 -17.31 17.65
CA LYS A 270 -2.82 -17.92 16.36
C LYS A 270 -1.89 -19.09 16.63
N THR A 271 -2.45 -20.29 16.71
CA THR A 271 -1.70 -21.47 16.27
C THR A 271 -1.23 -21.16 14.86
N VAL A 272 0.03 -21.48 14.57
CA VAL A 272 0.66 -21.30 13.27
C VAL A 272 -0.10 -22.14 12.23
N THR A 273 -1.21 -21.63 11.72
CA THR A 273 -1.54 -21.80 10.32
C THR A 273 -0.97 -20.57 9.67
N VAL A 274 0.17 -20.77 9.01
CA VAL A 274 0.81 -19.79 8.14
C VAL A 274 -0.30 -19.22 7.26
N GLY A 275 -0.77 -18.01 7.62
CA GLY A 275 -1.72 -17.29 6.81
C GLY A 275 -0.97 -17.02 5.53
N THR A 276 -1.29 -17.79 4.49
CA THR A 276 -0.92 -17.46 3.14
C THR A 276 -1.29 -15.99 2.99
N SER A 277 -0.28 -15.14 2.77
CA SER A 277 -0.51 -13.83 2.21
C SER A 277 -1.52 -14.04 1.11
N ARG A 278 -2.66 -13.34 1.19
CA ARG A 278 -3.57 -13.31 0.05
C ARG A 278 -2.74 -12.71 -1.07
N LYS A 279 -2.21 -13.58 -1.93
CA LYS A 279 -1.73 -13.18 -3.25
C LYS A 279 -2.91 -12.38 -3.80
N GLU A 280 -2.68 -11.12 -4.10
CA GLU A 280 -3.62 -10.37 -4.92
C GLU A 280 -3.99 -11.30 -6.08
N HIS A 281 -5.27 -11.65 -6.19
CA HIS A 281 -5.72 -12.49 -7.28
C HIS A 281 -5.35 -11.74 -8.56
N LEU A 282 -4.36 -12.26 -9.28
CA LEU A 282 -4.00 -11.76 -10.59
C LEU A 282 -5.28 -11.75 -11.43
N PRO A 283 -5.52 -10.70 -12.24
CA PRO A 283 -6.65 -10.71 -13.15
C PRO A 283 -6.60 -11.98 -14.03
N GLU A 284 -7.67 -12.77 -13.96
CA GLU A 284 -7.86 -14.05 -14.66
C GLU A 284 -9.04 -13.93 -15.63
N GLY A 285 -9.05 -14.78 -16.67
CA GLY A 285 -10.10 -14.81 -17.68
C GLY A 285 -9.56 -14.77 -19.11
N ILE A 286 -10.43 -15.09 -20.08
CA ILE A 286 -10.07 -15.34 -21.49
C ILE A 286 -9.20 -14.23 -22.12
N ILE A 287 -9.49 -12.95 -21.86
CA ILE A 287 -8.69 -11.84 -22.40
C ILE A 287 -7.36 -11.71 -21.65
N PHE A 288 -7.36 -11.82 -20.32
CA PHE A 288 -6.12 -11.70 -19.54
C PHE A 288 -5.15 -12.84 -19.81
N ASP A 289 -5.66 -14.06 -19.94
CA ASP A 289 -4.86 -15.23 -20.27
C ASP A 289 -4.33 -15.14 -21.70
N PHE A 290 -5.12 -14.61 -22.64
CA PHE A 290 -4.67 -14.31 -23.98
C PHE A 290 -3.53 -13.26 -24.00
N LEU A 291 -3.66 -12.15 -23.26
CA LEU A 291 -2.60 -11.14 -23.15
C LEU A 291 -1.30 -11.73 -22.59
N LYS A 292 -1.38 -12.65 -21.62
CA LYS A 292 -0.20 -13.38 -21.10
C LYS A 292 0.50 -14.18 -22.20
N THR A 293 -0.24 -14.80 -23.14
CA THR A 293 0.38 -15.52 -24.28
C THR A 293 1.16 -14.60 -25.24
N LEU A 294 0.84 -13.30 -25.23
CA LEU A 294 1.55 -12.28 -26.00
C LEU A 294 2.68 -11.62 -25.19
N ASN A 295 3.00 -12.12 -23.98
CA ASN A 295 3.94 -11.52 -23.03
C ASN A 295 3.57 -10.08 -22.61
N ILE A 296 2.27 -9.74 -22.63
CA ILE A 296 1.79 -8.43 -22.18
C ILE A 296 1.39 -8.52 -20.72
N SER A 297 2.06 -7.75 -19.87
CA SER A 297 1.79 -7.68 -18.43
C SER A 297 0.55 -6.83 -18.15
N THR A 298 -0.21 -7.17 -17.12
CA THR A 298 -1.31 -6.32 -16.62
C THR A 298 -0.82 -4.96 -16.15
N LYS A 299 0.46 -4.85 -15.76
CA LYS A 299 1.11 -3.56 -15.41
C LYS A 299 1.23 -2.60 -16.60
N SER A 300 1.13 -3.10 -17.83
CA SER A 300 1.17 -2.29 -19.06
C SER A 300 -0.22 -1.78 -19.46
N LEU A 301 -1.22 -1.92 -18.60
CA LEU A 301 -2.59 -1.46 -18.81
C LEU A 301 -2.97 -0.44 -17.74
N THR A 302 -3.84 0.50 -18.08
CA THR A 302 -4.43 1.42 -17.09
C THR A 302 -5.43 0.69 -16.19
N SER A 303 -5.59 1.16 -14.95
CA SER A 303 -6.55 0.60 -13.99
C SER A 303 -7.98 0.56 -14.54
N ASN A 304 -8.39 1.59 -15.29
CA ASN A 304 -9.70 1.67 -15.94
C ASN A 304 -9.87 0.57 -17.00
N ASN A 305 -8.83 0.30 -17.81
CA ASN A 305 -8.86 -0.78 -18.79
C ASN A 305 -8.87 -2.16 -18.11
N ILE A 306 -8.18 -2.34 -16.98
CA ILE A 306 -8.23 -3.60 -16.22
C ILE A 306 -9.66 -3.87 -15.70
N ILE A 307 -10.34 -2.85 -15.18
CA ILE A 307 -11.74 -2.96 -14.73
C ILE A 307 -12.67 -3.26 -15.91
N ALA A 308 -12.53 -2.54 -17.03
CA ALA A 308 -13.33 -2.77 -18.23
C ALA A 308 -13.14 -4.19 -18.78
N ILE A 309 -11.89 -4.66 -18.90
CA ILE A 309 -11.58 -6.02 -19.36
C ILE A 309 -12.16 -7.07 -18.39
N ARG A 310 -12.16 -6.80 -17.07
CA ARG A 310 -12.79 -7.68 -16.08
C ARG A 310 -14.30 -7.81 -16.29
N GLY A 311 -14.99 -6.70 -16.57
CA GLY A 311 -16.42 -6.70 -16.91
C GLY A 311 -16.73 -7.49 -18.20
N LEU A 312 -15.84 -7.39 -19.19
CA LEU A 312 -16.02 -8.07 -20.49
C LEU A 312 -15.77 -9.58 -20.46
N GLN A 313 -15.15 -10.13 -19.41
CA GLN A 313 -14.81 -11.57 -19.38
C GLN A 313 -16.03 -12.47 -19.58
N LYS A 314 -17.18 -12.12 -18.99
CA LYS A 314 -18.43 -12.89 -19.15
C LYS A 314 -19.08 -12.70 -20.51
N ALA A 315 -18.86 -11.52 -21.13
CA ALA A 315 -19.42 -11.18 -22.42
C ALA A 315 -18.67 -11.88 -23.57
N VAL A 316 -17.40 -12.21 -23.40
CA VAL A 316 -16.57 -12.82 -24.44
C VAL A 316 -16.55 -14.34 -24.29
N ARG A 317 -17.14 -15.04 -25.26
CA ARG A 317 -17.14 -16.51 -25.34
C ARG A 317 -15.82 -17.06 -25.83
N ASP A 318 -15.24 -16.46 -26.88
CA ASP A 318 -14.02 -16.96 -27.54
C ASP A 318 -13.23 -15.84 -28.24
N ILE A 319 -11.92 -16.03 -28.40
CA ILE A 319 -11.01 -15.14 -29.15
C ILE A 319 -10.61 -15.84 -30.45
N ARG A 320 -11.16 -15.36 -31.58
CA ARG A 320 -11.00 -15.98 -32.91
C ARG A 320 -9.69 -15.60 -33.62
N GLY A 321 -9.04 -14.53 -33.19
CA GLY A 321 -7.79 -14.05 -33.77
C GLY A 321 -7.37 -12.69 -33.23
N TYR A 322 -6.20 -12.22 -33.64
CA TYR A 322 -5.65 -10.95 -33.17
C TYR A 322 -4.69 -10.31 -34.17
N THR A 323 -4.52 -8.99 -34.02
CA THR A 323 -3.38 -8.24 -34.56
C THR A 323 -2.74 -7.41 -33.45
N LEU A 324 -1.44 -7.58 -33.25
CA LEU A 324 -0.60 -6.70 -32.45
C LEU A 324 -0.02 -5.62 -33.37
N TYR A 325 -0.27 -4.37 -33.03
CA TYR A 325 0.28 -3.22 -33.72
C TYR A 325 1.31 -2.51 -32.86
N ARG A 326 2.32 -1.94 -33.52
CA ARG A 326 3.27 -0.99 -32.94
C ARG A 326 2.94 0.42 -33.41
N VAL A 327 2.95 1.38 -32.49
CA VAL A 327 2.75 2.80 -32.76
C VAL A 327 4.08 3.53 -32.59
N ALA A 328 4.40 4.42 -33.51
CA ALA A 328 5.66 5.17 -33.52
C ALA A 328 5.43 6.64 -33.88
N ASN A 329 6.42 7.49 -33.57
CA ASN A 329 6.36 8.94 -33.77
C ASN A 329 5.21 9.61 -32.99
N LEU A 330 5.08 9.26 -31.71
CA LEU A 330 4.29 10.06 -30.75
C LEU A 330 5.05 11.36 -30.43
N ASP A 331 4.34 12.38 -29.97
CA ASP A 331 4.96 13.60 -29.46
C ASP A 331 5.61 13.38 -28.07
N ALA A 332 6.20 14.45 -27.51
CA ALA A 332 6.88 14.41 -26.23
C ALA A 332 5.96 14.02 -25.05
N ASP A 333 4.66 14.28 -25.19
CA ASP A 333 3.63 13.97 -24.18
C ASP A 333 3.01 12.57 -24.39
N GLY A 334 3.52 11.80 -25.37
CA GLY A 334 3.03 10.47 -25.69
C GLY A 334 1.69 10.47 -26.45
N THR A 335 1.30 11.60 -27.03
CA THR A 335 0.06 11.76 -27.80
C THR A 335 0.29 11.61 -29.30
N PRO A 336 -0.74 11.18 -30.08
CA PRO A 336 -0.58 10.97 -31.51
C PRO A 336 -0.67 12.28 -32.31
N ALA A 337 0.43 12.64 -32.96
CA ALA A 337 0.52 13.72 -33.95
C ALA A 337 0.10 13.25 -35.36
N ASP A 338 0.10 14.16 -36.34
CA ASP A 338 -0.22 13.81 -37.73
C ASP A 338 0.87 12.98 -38.42
N THR A 339 2.08 12.98 -37.86
CA THR A 339 3.22 12.16 -38.30
C THR A 339 3.27 10.79 -37.61
N THR A 340 2.34 10.49 -36.71
CA THR A 340 2.29 9.22 -35.98
C THR A 340 1.95 8.07 -36.92
N THR A 341 2.76 7.01 -36.84
CA THR A 341 2.63 5.83 -37.69
C THR A 341 2.24 4.59 -36.89
N ILE A 342 1.67 3.61 -37.58
CA ILE A 342 1.27 2.32 -37.04
C ILE A 342 1.78 1.21 -37.96
N ALA A 343 2.31 0.13 -37.39
CA ALA A 343 2.80 -1.03 -38.11
C ALA A 343 2.26 -2.32 -37.48
N ILE A 344 2.12 -3.39 -38.27
CA ILE A 344 1.74 -4.70 -37.75
C ILE A 344 3.00 -5.40 -37.23
N GLU A 345 2.99 -5.79 -35.97
CA GLU A 345 4.09 -6.53 -35.35
C GLU A 345 3.83 -8.03 -35.37
N LYS A 346 2.58 -8.45 -35.10
CA LYS A 346 2.21 -9.88 -35.08
C LYS A 346 0.73 -10.07 -35.40
N ARG A 347 0.37 -11.21 -35.99
CA ARG A 347 -1.02 -11.65 -36.20
C ARG A 347 -1.20 -13.11 -35.85
N GLY A 348 -2.46 -13.49 -35.57
CA GLY A 348 -2.86 -14.88 -35.41
C GLY A 348 -4.36 -15.10 -35.57
N GLY A 349 -4.75 -16.37 -35.71
CA GLY A 349 -6.14 -16.77 -35.92
C GLY A 349 -6.72 -16.22 -37.24
N ILE A 350 -8.00 -15.84 -37.23
CA ILE A 350 -8.69 -15.34 -38.43
C ILE A 350 -8.01 -14.12 -39.06
N SER A 351 -7.28 -13.34 -38.27
CA SER A 351 -6.61 -12.11 -38.72
C SER A 351 -5.52 -12.35 -39.77
N LEU A 352 -4.99 -13.57 -39.88
CA LEU A 352 -4.01 -13.96 -40.91
C LEU A 352 -4.60 -13.93 -42.32
N ALA A 353 -5.89 -14.20 -42.47
CA ALA A 353 -6.59 -14.20 -43.76
C ALA A 353 -7.25 -12.84 -44.07
N MET A 354 -7.17 -11.86 -43.16
CA MET A 354 -7.80 -10.55 -43.30
C MET A 354 -6.81 -9.52 -43.86
N ARG A 355 -7.28 -8.67 -44.77
CA ARG A 355 -6.51 -7.52 -45.27
C ARG A 355 -6.52 -6.40 -44.24
N SER A 356 -5.36 -5.83 -43.93
CA SER A 356 -5.26 -4.69 -43.02
C SER A 356 -4.94 -3.42 -43.77
N ARG A 357 -5.66 -2.34 -43.51
CA ARG A 357 -5.37 -1.01 -44.07
C ARG A 357 -3.93 -0.54 -43.81
N VAL A 358 -3.33 -0.99 -42.71
CA VAL A 358 -1.94 -0.67 -42.34
C VAL A 358 -0.93 -1.18 -43.36
N GLU A 359 -1.28 -2.20 -44.15
CA GLU A 359 -0.45 -2.72 -45.25
C GLU A 359 -0.39 -1.75 -46.44
N THR A 360 -1.38 -0.86 -46.58
CA THR A 360 -1.46 0.14 -47.66
C THR A 360 -1.03 1.53 -47.18
N SER A 361 -1.33 1.90 -45.93
CA SER A 361 -0.97 3.19 -45.35
C SER A 361 -0.56 3.03 -43.89
N ALA A 362 0.66 3.44 -43.57
CA ALA A 362 1.22 3.37 -42.23
C ALA A 362 0.78 4.53 -41.31
N ILE A 363 -0.06 5.47 -41.77
CA ILE A 363 -0.47 6.63 -40.97
C ILE A 363 -1.55 6.20 -39.96
N LEU A 364 -1.35 6.55 -38.68
CA LEU A 364 -2.32 6.27 -37.62
C LEU A 364 -3.55 7.18 -37.78
N MET A 365 -4.72 6.61 -38.02
CA MET A 365 -5.96 7.36 -38.25
C MET A 365 -7.19 6.68 -37.63
N GLY A 366 -8.30 7.44 -37.52
CA GLY A 366 -9.61 6.95 -37.12
C GLY A 366 -9.69 6.45 -35.67
N THR A 367 -10.41 5.35 -35.44
CA THR A 367 -10.63 4.77 -34.11
C THR A 367 -9.31 4.42 -33.41
N LYS A 368 -8.31 3.91 -34.14
CA LYS A 368 -6.99 3.59 -33.58
C LYS A 368 -6.23 4.83 -33.10
N LYS A 369 -6.30 5.96 -33.85
CA LYS A 369 -5.74 7.26 -33.39
C LYS A 369 -6.44 7.74 -32.12
N THR A 370 -7.76 7.57 -32.04
CA THR A 370 -8.56 7.96 -30.86
C THR A 370 -8.20 7.13 -29.63
N ILE A 371 -8.01 5.82 -29.78
CA ILE A 371 -7.58 4.92 -28.69
C ILE A 371 -6.19 5.30 -28.19
N VAL A 372 -5.23 5.56 -29.10
CA VAL A 372 -3.88 6.00 -28.72
C VAL A 372 -3.91 7.36 -28.01
N ARG A 373 -4.80 8.28 -28.39
CA ARG A 373 -4.93 9.59 -27.73
C ARG A 373 -5.58 9.50 -26.34
N THR A 374 -6.62 8.67 -26.20
CA THR A 374 -7.44 8.62 -24.98
C THR A 374 -6.97 7.57 -23.99
N GLY A 375 -6.23 6.56 -24.44
CA GLY A 375 -5.86 5.38 -23.67
C GLY A 375 -7.02 4.52 -23.19
N GLN A 376 -8.21 4.73 -23.75
CA GLN A 376 -9.41 3.99 -23.42
C GLN A 376 -9.52 2.77 -24.33
N LEU A 377 -9.82 1.63 -23.73
CA LEU A 377 -10.20 0.42 -24.44
C LEU A 377 -11.43 0.65 -25.32
N TYR A 378 -11.41 0.11 -26.54
CA TYR A 378 -12.56 0.10 -27.43
C TYR A 378 -13.16 -1.29 -27.54
N VAL A 379 -14.49 -1.38 -27.52
CA VAL A 379 -15.25 -2.60 -27.82
C VAL A 379 -16.34 -2.25 -28.80
N GLY A 380 -16.48 -3.04 -29.86
CA GLY A 380 -17.55 -2.87 -30.84
C GLY A 380 -17.18 -3.48 -32.17
N GLN A 381 -17.81 -3.00 -33.23
CA GLN A 381 -17.58 -3.53 -34.57
C GLN A 381 -16.44 -2.78 -35.29
N GLY A 382 -15.71 -3.52 -36.13
CA GLY A 382 -14.78 -2.96 -37.09
C GLY A 382 -15.52 -2.16 -38.15
N LYS A 383 -15.08 -0.93 -38.44
CA LYS A 383 -15.76 -0.03 -39.40
C LYS A 383 -15.66 -0.46 -40.86
N SER A 384 -14.86 -1.47 -41.18
CA SER A 384 -14.62 -1.91 -42.56
C SER A 384 -15.13 -3.31 -42.85
N ASP A 385 -15.27 -4.14 -41.81
CA ASP A 385 -15.58 -5.57 -41.91
C ASP A 385 -16.71 -6.00 -40.96
N GLU A 386 -17.28 -5.05 -40.20
CA GLU A 386 -18.32 -5.25 -39.18
C GLU A 386 -17.98 -6.33 -38.14
N ALA A 387 -16.71 -6.73 -38.07
CA ALA A 387 -16.30 -7.82 -37.21
C ALA A 387 -16.30 -7.36 -35.74
N PRO A 388 -16.82 -8.16 -34.80
CA PRO A 388 -16.73 -7.87 -33.37
C PRO A 388 -15.29 -7.89 -32.90
N ILE A 389 -14.82 -6.75 -32.37
CA ILE A 389 -13.45 -6.53 -31.95
C ILE A 389 -13.36 -5.86 -30.58
N VAL A 390 -12.27 -6.14 -29.88
CA VAL A 390 -11.80 -5.38 -28.73
C VAL A 390 -10.41 -4.86 -29.05
N VAL A 391 -10.18 -3.56 -28.83
CA VAL A 391 -8.87 -2.93 -29.03
C VAL A 391 -8.34 -2.43 -27.70
N ILE A 392 -7.23 -3.01 -27.27
CA ILE A 392 -6.60 -2.80 -25.97
C ILE A 392 -5.34 -1.96 -26.18
N PRO A 393 -5.27 -0.73 -25.64
CA PRO A 393 -4.03 0.03 -25.64
C PRO A 393 -3.05 -0.50 -24.59
N VAL A 394 -1.78 -0.61 -24.99
CA VAL A 394 -0.69 -1.08 -24.15
C VAL A 394 0.30 0.07 -23.93
N LEU A 395 0.53 0.39 -22.66
CA LEU A 395 1.42 1.47 -22.22
C LEU A 395 2.89 1.12 -22.48
N SER A 396 3.66 2.13 -22.87
CA SER A 396 5.10 2.03 -22.99
C SER A 396 5.81 2.13 -21.63
N LYS A 397 7.14 1.94 -21.65
CA LYS A 397 8.01 2.20 -20.49
C LYS A 397 8.48 3.66 -20.38
N LYS A 398 8.20 4.51 -21.37
CA LYS A 398 8.73 5.88 -21.44
C LYS A 398 7.61 6.91 -21.29
N THR A 399 6.66 6.96 -22.21
CA THR A 399 5.37 7.68 -22.13
C THR A 399 4.46 7.25 -23.30
N GLY A 400 3.14 7.32 -23.15
CA GLY A 400 2.17 7.05 -24.23
C GLY A 400 1.94 5.55 -24.56
N ILE A 401 1.22 5.30 -25.65
CA ILE A 401 0.78 3.96 -26.10
C ILE A 401 1.64 3.49 -27.26
N GLU A 402 2.60 2.60 -26.97
CA GLU A 402 3.53 2.03 -27.97
C GLU A 402 2.92 0.86 -28.74
N SER A 403 1.85 0.23 -28.22
CA SER A 403 1.22 -0.90 -28.89
C SER A 403 -0.30 -0.93 -28.73
N LEU A 404 -0.96 -1.46 -29.75
CA LEU A 404 -2.39 -1.78 -29.71
C LEU A 404 -2.59 -3.27 -29.95
N VAL A 405 -3.37 -3.92 -29.10
CA VAL A 405 -3.81 -5.30 -29.33
C VAL A 405 -5.25 -5.24 -29.81
N LEU A 406 -5.48 -5.59 -31.08
CA LEU A 406 -6.82 -5.82 -31.59
C LEU A 406 -7.10 -7.33 -31.52
N ILE A 407 -8.14 -7.72 -30.80
CA ILE A 407 -8.63 -9.10 -30.75
C ILE A 407 -10.00 -9.19 -31.41
N HIS A 408 -10.20 -10.23 -32.22
CA HIS A 408 -11.49 -10.58 -32.77
C HIS A 408 -12.19 -11.53 -31.82
N VAL A 409 -13.38 -11.15 -31.35
CA VAL A 409 -14.08 -11.87 -30.28
C VAL A 409 -15.39 -12.47 -30.78
N ALA A 410 -15.86 -13.52 -30.13
CA ALA A 410 -17.24 -13.97 -30.23
C ALA A 410 -17.94 -13.63 -28.91
N PHE A 411 -19.02 -12.86 -28.96
CA PHE A 411 -19.80 -12.57 -27.76
C PHE A 411 -20.64 -13.78 -27.32
N ASN A 412 -20.90 -13.84 -26.01
CA ASN A 412 -21.79 -14.82 -25.39
C ASN A 412 -23.22 -14.27 -25.41
N GLU A 413 -24.08 -14.84 -26.24
CA GLU A 413 -25.49 -14.43 -26.33
C GLU A 413 -26.39 -15.14 -25.30
N ASN A 414 -25.88 -16.16 -24.61
CA ASN A 414 -26.64 -16.95 -23.62
C ASN A 414 -26.48 -16.36 -22.20
N LEU A 415 -26.51 -15.03 -22.07
CA LEU A 415 -26.41 -14.32 -20.79
C LEU A 415 -27.80 -14.02 -20.24
N SER A 416 -27.98 -14.19 -18.93
CA SER A 416 -29.20 -13.73 -18.27
C SER A 416 -29.33 -12.21 -18.34
N LEU A 417 -30.56 -11.69 -18.26
CA LEU A 417 -30.80 -10.23 -18.27
C LEU A 417 -29.97 -9.50 -17.21
N ARG A 418 -29.88 -10.06 -15.99
CA ARG A 418 -29.06 -9.50 -14.91
C ARG A 418 -27.58 -9.43 -15.27
N GLU A 419 -27.04 -10.45 -15.92
CA GLU A 419 -25.65 -10.45 -16.36
C GLU A 419 -25.40 -9.46 -17.50
N LYS A 420 -26.36 -9.28 -18.43
CA LYS A 420 -26.27 -8.23 -19.46
C LYS A 420 -26.20 -6.84 -18.82
N ILE A 421 -27.02 -6.57 -17.80
CA ILE A 421 -27.02 -5.30 -17.05
C ILE A 421 -25.69 -5.09 -16.31
N ASP A 422 -25.21 -6.12 -15.60
CA ASP A 422 -23.94 -6.06 -14.88
C ASP A 422 -22.75 -5.74 -15.81
N ILE A 423 -22.76 -6.28 -17.05
CA ILE A 423 -21.73 -6.03 -18.06
C ILE A 423 -21.80 -4.60 -18.61
N LEU A 424 -23.01 -4.03 -18.75
CA LEU A 424 -23.19 -2.68 -19.28
C LEU A 424 -22.75 -1.59 -18.30
N GLY A 425 -22.81 -1.83 -16.99
CA GLY A 425 -22.36 -0.88 -15.98
C GLY A 425 -23.06 0.48 -16.11
N ASP A 426 -22.30 1.57 -16.13
CA ASP A 426 -22.87 2.93 -16.25
C ASP A 426 -23.66 3.16 -17.54
N ARG A 427 -23.32 2.45 -18.62
CA ARG A 427 -24.02 2.54 -19.91
C ARG A 427 -25.49 2.12 -19.82
N PHE A 428 -25.81 1.19 -18.92
CA PHE A 428 -27.20 0.82 -18.64
C PHE A 428 -28.01 2.03 -18.16
N ASN A 429 -27.43 2.83 -17.25
CA ASN A 429 -28.07 4.04 -16.75
C ASN A 429 -28.24 5.08 -17.85
N ASP A 430 -27.25 5.22 -18.75
CA ASP A 430 -27.35 6.14 -19.90
C ASP A 430 -28.48 5.74 -20.86
N ILE A 431 -28.61 4.45 -21.19
CA ILE A 431 -29.71 3.94 -22.02
C ILE A 431 -31.05 4.23 -21.35
N ARG A 432 -31.17 3.92 -20.05
CA ARG A 432 -32.38 4.18 -19.26
C ARG A 432 -32.73 5.65 -19.25
N ASN A 433 -31.75 6.53 -19.03
CA ASN A 433 -31.95 7.97 -18.98
C ASN A 433 -32.43 8.51 -20.33
N LEU A 434 -31.86 8.05 -21.45
CA LEU A 434 -32.33 8.42 -22.80
C LEU A 434 -33.75 7.93 -23.09
N ILE A 435 -34.13 6.74 -22.65
CA ILE A 435 -35.51 6.25 -22.81
C ILE A 435 -36.49 7.07 -21.97
N ASN A 436 -36.12 7.38 -20.72
CA ASN A 436 -36.92 8.23 -19.84
C ASN A 436 -37.10 9.64 -20.40
N GLU A 437 -36.12 10.19 -21.12
CA GLU A 437 -36.21 11.50 -21.78
C GLU A 437 -37.33 11.55 -22.84
N TYR A 438 -37.67 10.40 -23.45
CA TYR A 438 -38.83 10.28 -24.35
C TYR A 438 -40.17 10.11 -23.61
N ASN A 439 -40.21 10.24 -22.28
CA ASN A 439 -41.36 9.96 -21.40
C ASN A 439 -41.94 8.55 -21.55
N LEU A 440 -41.09 7.58 -21.90
CA LEU A 440 -41.46 6.16 -21.95
C LEU A 440 -41.10 5.49 -20.62
N PRO A 441 -41.95 4.60 -20.07
CA PRO A 441 -41.59 3.84 -18.87
C PRO A 441 -40.43 2.89 -19.18
N TRP A 442 -39.47 2.79 -18.28
CA TRP A 442 -38.35 1.86 -18.40
C TRP A 442 -38.70 0.48 -17.88
N ASP A 443 -38.37 -0.56 -18.64
CA ASP A 443 -38.36 -1.96 -18.22
C ASP A 443 -37.04 -2.60 -18.66
N ASP A 444 -36.39 -3.32 -17.74
CA ASP A 444 -35.12 -4.00 -18.00
C ASP A 444 -35.24 -5.04 -19.13
N VAL A 445 -36.43 -5.62 -19.33
CA VAL A 445 -36.73 -6.61 -20.39
C VAL A 445 -36.43 -6.07 -21.79
N TYR A 446 -36.41 -4.75 -21.99
CA TYR A 446 -36.06 -4.14 -23.29
C TYR A 446 -34.65 -4.49 -23.78
N LEU A 447 -33.76 -4.93 -22.90
CA LEU A 447 -32.39 -5.35 -23.23
C LEU A 447 -32.26 -6.85 -23.52
N GLU A 448 -33.30 -7.65 -23.25
CA GLU A 448 -33.24 -9.11 -23.33
C GLU A 448 -33.03 -9.59 -24.78
N ASP A 449 -33.80 -9.05 -25.72
CA ASP A 449 -33.77 -9.40 -27.14
C ASP A 449 -32.66 -8.70 -27.94
N ILE A 450 -31.91 -7.79 -27.31
CA ILE A 450 -30.80 -7.09 -27.98
C ILE A 450 -29.53 -7.95 -27.86
N PRO A 451 -28.86 -8.26 -28.99
CA PRO A 451 -27.60 -9.00 -28.96
C PRO A 451 -26.53 -8.27 -28.15
N MET A 452 -25.70 -9.02 -27.42
CA MET A 452 -24.64 -8.47 -26.58
C MET A 452 -23.65 -7.62 -27.41
N GLU A 453 -23.38 -8.05 -28.65
CA GLU A 453 -22.58 -7.31 -29.61
C GLU A 453 -23.13 -5.89 -29.86
N THR A 454 -24.43 -5.76 -30.06
CA THR A 454 -25.09 -4.46 -30.26
C THR A 454 -25.07 -3.64 -28.97
N LEU A 455 -25.35 -4.26 -27.83
CA LEU A 455 -25.39 -3.58 -26.53
C LEU A 455 -24.03 -2.96 -26.15
N ILE A 456 -22.92 -3.61 -26.48
CA ILE A 456 -21.58 -3.07 -26.20
C ILE A 456 -21.04 -2.23 -27.36
N GLY A 457 -21.39 -2.55 -28.61
CA GLY A 457 -20.77 -1.94 -29.79
C GLY A 457 -21.42 -0.66 -30.29
N GLU A 458 -22.73 -0.46 -30.09
CA GLU A 458 -23.49 0.64 -30.70
C GLU A 458 -23.71 1.82 -29.76
N ALA A 459 -23.70 3.04 -30.29
CA ALA A 459 -23.95 4.23 -29.47
C ALA A 459 -25.25 4.13 -28.66
N VAL A 460 -25.28 4.69 -27.45
CA VAL A 460 -26.41 4.59 -26.51
C VAL A 460 -27.70 5.11 -27.17
N GLU A 461 -27.58 6.12 -28.02
CA GLU A 461 -28.66 6.73 -28.80
C GLU A 461 -29.25 5.76 -29.85
N ILE A 462 -28.41 4.91 -30.46
CA ILE A 462 -28.85 3.90 -31.44
C ILE A 462 -29.62 2.79 -30.73
N ILE A 463 -29.12 2.34 -29.57
CA ILE A 463 -29.78 1.34 -28.73
C ILE A 463 -31.14 1.88 -28.24
N ALA A 464 -31.16 3.10 -27.68
CA ALA A 464 -32.38 3.75 -27.23
C ALA A 464 -33.38 3.95 -28.39
N GLY A 465 -32.90 4.36 -29.57
CA GLY A 465 -33.74 4.49 -30.77
C GLY A 465 -34.31 3.15 -31.27
N ARG A 466 -33.61 2.04 -31.07
CA ARG A 466 -34.11 0.68 -31.37
C ARG A 466 -35.21 0.26 -30.39
N ILE A 467 -34.99 0.47 -29.10
CA ILE A 467 -35.99 0.20 -28.05
C ILE A 467 -37.25 1.03 -28.31
N LYS A 468 -37.10 2.33 -28.60
CA LYS A 468 -38.22 3.23 -28.94
C LYS A 468 -39.05 2.75 -30.13
N ARG A 469 -38.40 2.30 -31.22
CA ARG A 469 -39.09 1.75 -32.40
C ARG A 469 -39.83 0.44 -32.09
N GLY A 470 -39.36 -0.35 -31.12
CA GLY A 470 -40.07 -1.51 -30.62
C GLY A 470 -41.31 -1.16 -29.79
N LEU A 471 -41.36 0.03 -29.19
CA LEU A 471 -42.44 0.53 -28.34
C LEU A 471 -43.48 1.37 -29.08
N ASP A 472 -43.18 1.87 -30.29
CA ASP A 472 -44.13 2.66 -31.09
C ASP A 472 -45.15 1.74 -31.80
N PRO A 473 -46.47 1.83 -31.50
CA PRO A 473 -47.49 0.99 -32.12
C PRO A 473 -47.64 1.20 -33.64
N ARG A 474 -47.05 2.27 -34.21
CA ARG A 474 -47.19 2.62 -35.64
C ARG A 474 -46.11 2.02 -36.55
N SER A 475 -45.10 1.36 -36.00
CA SER A 475 -44.07 0.63 -36.78
C SER A 475 -44.37 -0.86 -36.97
N GLN A 476 -45.48 -1.36 -36.42
CA GLN A 476 -46.01 -2.70 -36.70
C GLN A 476 -47.14 -2.63 -37.75
N SER A 477 -46.80 -2.19 -38.96
CA SER A 477 -47.63 -2.42 -40.15
C SER A 477 -46.76 -3.12 -41.21
N PRO A 478 -47.01 -4.40 -41.53
CA PRO A 478 -46.39 -5.05 -42.66
C PRO A 478 -47.21 -4.70 -43.91
N ASP A 479 -46.68 -3.84 -44.77
CA ASP A 479 -47.10 -3.79 -46.16
C ASP A 479 -45.88 -4.00 -47.05
N ALA A 480 -45.98 -5.10 -47.82
CA ALA A 480 -45.35 -5.48 -49.10
C ALA A 480 -43.99 -4.88 -49.51
#